data_AF-A0A3D2L6U9-F1
#
_entry.id   AF-A0A3D2L6U9-F1
#
_cell.length_a   1.000
_cell.length_b   1.000
_cell.length_c   1.000
_cell.angle_alpha   90.00
_cell.angle_beta   90.00
_cell.angle_gamma   90.00
#
_symmetry.space_group_name_H-M   'P 1'
#
loop_
_entity.id
_entity.type
_entity.pdbx_description
1 polymer ?
#
loop_
_entity_poly.entity_id
_entity_poly.type
_entity_poly.pdbx_seq_one_letter_code
_entity_poly.pdbx_strand_id
1 'polypeptide(L)'
;HRLLKPGGELYFSDVYADRRIPQELIDDPVLYGECLSGALYWNDYEAIAMAAGFADPRVVNHRRLAIIDPKLKAKVEPIRFASVTARLMKLDGLETACEDYGQAVIYKGGVEGMERVFILDAEHEIEAGRVFPVCGNTLAML
;
A
#
# COMPACT_ATOMS: atom_id res chain seq x y z
N HIS A 1 4.86 0.87 14.02
CA HIS A 1 3.73 0.65 14.94
C HIS A 1 3.85 1.35 16.31
N ARG A 2 4.80 0.98 17.19
CA ARG A 2 4.89 1.49 18.59
C ARG A 2 4.90 3.02 18.76
N LEU A 3 5.53 3.75 17.83
CA LEU A 3 5.64 5.21 17.89
C LEU A 3 4.37 5.96 17.44
N LEU A 4 3.45 5.29 16.73
CA LEU A 4 2.21 5.91 16.29
C LEU A 4 1.25 6.04 17.47
N LYS A 5 0.57 7.18 17.54
CA LYS A 5 -0.61 7.36 18.40
C LYS A 5 -1.78 6.51 17.85
N PRO A 6 -2.77 6.13 18.67
CA PRO A 6 -4.01 5.56 18.17
C PRO A 6 -4.64 6.47 17.10
N GLY A 7 -5.09 5.89 15.99
CA GLY A 7 -5.59 6.62 14.81
C GLY A 7 -4.50 7.26 13.92
N GLY A 8 -3.23 7.17 14.30
CA GLY A 8 -2.12 7.61 13.46
C GLY A 8 -1.81 6.60 12.36
N GLU A 9 -1.17 7.06 11.28
CA GLU A 9 -0.79 6.21 10.16
C GLU A 9 0.69 6.33 9.79
N LEU A 10 1.22 5.27 9.19
CA LEU A 10 2.45 5.32 8.41
C LEU A 10 2.07 5.38 6.92
N TYR A 11 2.35 6.50 6.27
CA TYR A 11 2.09 6.74 4.86
C TYR A 11 3.42 6.90 4.12
N PHE A 12 3.74 6.00 3.19
CA PHE A 12 5.05 5.97 2.56
C PHE A 12 5.02 5.34 1.17
N SER A 13 6.06 5.58 0.38
CA SER A 13 6.25 4.96 -0.93
C SER A 13 7.52 4.13 -0.94
N ASP A 14 7.44 2.93 -1.51
CA ASP A 14 8.59 2.04 -1.67
C ASP A 14 8.50 1.21 -2.96
N VAL A 15 9.54 0.44 -3.27
CA VAL A 15 9.62 -0.45 -4.42
C VAL A 15 9.37 -1.90 -3.99
N TYR A 16 8.48 -2.57 -4.70
CA TYR A 16 8.12 -3.96 -4.47
C TYR A 16 8.28 -4.79 -5.74
N ALA A 17 8.52 -6.08 -5.56
CA ALA A 17 8.67 -7.06 -6.62
C ALA A 17 7.44 -7.98 -6.71
N ASP A 18 7.15 -8.48 -7.92
CA ASP A 18 6.07 -9.45 -8.16
C ASP A 18 6.40 -10.87 -7.67
N ARG A 19 7.64 -11.11 -7.25
CA ARG A 19 8.16 -12.36 -6.71
C ARG A 19 9.37 -12.10 -5.82
N ARG A 20 9.76 -13.10 -5.04
CA ARG A 20 11.00 -13.05 -4.24
C ARG A 20 12.23 -12.94 -5.13
N ILE A 21 13.14 -12.04 -4.76
CA ILE A 21 14.39 -11.83 -5.47
C ILE A 21 15.37 -12.95 -5.07
N PRO A 22 15.99 -13.65 -6.03
CA PRO A 22 17.04 -14.64 -5.75
C PRO A 22 18.22 -14.03 -4.98
N GLN A 23 18.84 -14.79 -4.08
CA GLN A 23 19.93 -14.31 -3.23
C GLN A 23 21.10 -13.74 -4.03
N GLU A 24 21.43 -14.35 -5.17
CA GLU A 24 22.47 -13.89 -6.10
C GLU A 24 22.24 -12.46 -6.62
N LEU A 25 20.97 -12.03 -6.76
CA LEU A 25 20.63 -10.66 -7.17
C LEU A 25 20.57 -9.71 -5.97
N ILE A 26 20.24 -10.22 -4.77
CA ILE A 26 20.30 -9.46 -3.51
C ILE A 26 21.74 -9.01 -3.24
N ASP A 27 22.69 -9.93 -3.44
CA ASP A 27 24.11 -9.72 -3.20
C ASP A 27 24.82 -8.92 -4.31
N ASP A 28 24.12 -8.55 -5.40
CA ASP A 28 24.67 -7.73 -6.48
C ASP A 28 24.74 -6.24 -6.04
N PRO A 29 25.95 -5.66 -5.89
CA PRO A 29 26.11 -4.30 -5.38
C PRO A 29 25.57 -3.23 -6.34
N VAL A 30 25.46 -3.53 -7.64
CA VAL A 30 24.87 -2.63 -8.62
C VAL A 30 23.36 -2.58 -8.45
N LEU A 31 22.71 -3.73 -8.26
CA LEU A 31 21.25 -3.79 -8.03
C LEU A 31 20.86 -3.20 -6.67
N TYR A 32 21.75 -3.30 -5.68
CA TYR A 32 21.57 -2.64 -4.38
C TYR A 32 21.55 -1.11 -4.51
N GLY A 33 22.48 -0.55 -5.30
CA GLY A 33 22.54 0.89 -5.56
C GLY A 33 21.31 1.47 -6.26
N GLU A 34 20.58 0.64 -7.02
CA GLU A 34 19.36 1.02 -7.74
C GLU A 34 18.07 0.78 -6.93
N CYS A 35 18.18 0.42 -5.64
CA CYS A 35 17.05 0.04 -4.78
C CYS A 35 16.19 -1.13 -5.33
N LEU A 36 16.74 -1.95 -6.23
CA LEU A 36 16.03 -3.08 -6.84
C LEU A 36 16.27 -4.37 -6.06
N SER A 37 17.48 -4.59 -5.56
CA SER A 37 17.85 -5.86 -4.93
C SER A 37 17.19 -6.07 -3.55
N GLY A 38 16.86 -4.97 -2.86
CA GLY A 38 16.17 -4.99 -1.57
C GLY A 38 14.65 -4.96 -1.66
N ALA A 39 14.08 -4.88 -2.87
CA ALA A 39 12.63 -4.79 -3.04
C ALA A 39 11.95 -6.07 -2.53
N LEU A 40 11.05 -5.91 -1.56
CA LEU A 40 10.31 -7.04 -1.02
C LEU A 40 9.33 -7.58 -2.05
N TYR A 41 9.12 -8.90 -2.02
CA TYR A 41 7.93 -9.47 -2.65
C TYR A 41 6.68 -8.89 -1.98
N TRP A 42 5.71 -8.46 -2.78
CA TRP A 42 4.49 -7.81 -2.31
C TRP A 42 3.78 -8.55 -1.16
N ASN A 43 3.52 -9.86 -1.30
CA ASN A 43 2.80 -10.59 -0.25
C ASN A 43 3.65 -10.79 1.02
N ASP A 44 4.99 -10.81 0.89
CA ASP A 44 5.86 -10.84 2.06
C ASP A 44 5.78 -9.50 2.82
N TYR A 45 5.69 -8.38 2.09
CA TYR A 45 5.43 -7.07 2.69
C TYR A 45 4.10 -7.04 3.46
N GLU A 46 3.00 -7.49 2.87
CA GLU A 46 1.70 -7.53 3.53
C GLU A 46 1.75 -8.36 4.82
N ALA A 47 2.37 -9.55 4.75
CA ALA A 47 2.54 -10.42 5.90
C ALA A 47 3.38 -9.76 7.02
N ILE A 48 4.46 -9.06 6.66
CA ILE A 48 5.31 -8.32 7.61
C ILE A 48 4.53 -7.16 8.24
N ALA A 49 3.75 -6.41 7.46
CA ALA A 49 2.96 -5.29 7.94
C ALA A 49 1.90 -5.76 8.97
N MET A 50 1.18 -6.84 8.65
CA MET A 50 0.24 -7.48 9.57
C MET A 50 0.91 -7.99 10.84
N ALA A 51 2.04 -8.70 10.71
CA ALA A 51 2.81 -9.17 11.86
C ALA A 51 3.36 -8.02 12.73
N ALA A 52 3.60 -6.85 12.15
CA ALA A 52 4.01 -5.64 12.87
C ALA A 52 2.86 -4.92 13.60
N GLY A 53 1.62 -5.41 13.46
CA GLY A 53 0.42 -4.90 14.12
C GLY A 53 -0.49 -4.03 13.25
N PHE A 54 -0.25 -3.95 11.94
CA PHE A 54 -1.12 -3.23 11.01
C PHE A 54 -2.07 -4.21 10.33
N ALA A 55 -3.27 -4.37 10.89
CA ALA A 55 -4.22 -5.42 10.48
C ALA A 55 -4.77 -5.26 9.05
N ASP A 56 -4.80 -4.05 8.50
CA ASP A 56 -5.31 -3.78 7.15
C ASP A 56 -4.41 -2.79 6.39
N PRO A 57 -3.30 -3.27 5.80
CA PRO A 57 -2.46 -2.48 4.90
C PRO A 57 -3.21 -2.05 3.63
N ARG A 58 -3.23 -0.75 3.31
CA ARG A 58 -3.90 -0.24 2.10
C ARG A 58 -2.92 0.31 1.07
N VAL A 59 -3.20 0.05 -0.20
CA VAL A 59 -2.49 0.62 -1.35
C VAL A 59 -3.19 1.91 -1.77
N VAL A 60 -2.52 3.05 -1.63
CA VAL A 60 -3.08 4.33 -2.04
C VAL A 60 -2.94 4.53 -3.54
N ASN A 61 -1.78 4.19 -4.08
CA ASN A 61 -1.51 4.21 -5.51
C ASN A 61 -0.34 3.27 -5.80
N HIS A 62 -0.29 2.72 -7.00
CA HIS A 62 0.85 1.97 -7.46
C HIS A 62 1.11 2.22 -8.95
N ARG A 63 2.37 2.11 -9.34
CA ARG A 63 2.78 2.17 -10.75
C ARG A 63 3.86 1.16 -11.06
N ARG A 64 3.79 0.56 -12.23
CA ARG A 64 4.85 -0.33 -12.72
C ARG A 64 6.14 0.47 -12.94
N LEU A 65 7.26 -0.06 -12.48
CA LEU A 65 8.58 0.49 -12.77
C LEU A 65 9.17 -0.20 -14.00
N ALA A 66 9.56 0.60 -14.98
CA ALA A 66 10.28 0.12 -16.15
C ALA A 66 11.79 0.22 -15.90
N ILE A 67 12.49 -0.89 -16.02
CA ILE A 67 13.95 -0.91 -16.00
C ILE A 67 14.45 -0.54 -17.40
N ILE A 68 15.03 0.65 -17.53
CA ILE A 68 15.44 1.23 -18.82
C ILE A 68 16.78 0.66 -19.27
N ASP A 69 17.73 0.46 -18.35
CA ASP A 69 19.05 -0.10 -18.66
C ASP A 69 18.90 -1.56 -19.15
N PRO A 70 19.29 -1.88 -20.40
CA PRO A 70 19.14 -3.22 -20.95
C PRO A 70 19.91 -4.31 -20.20
N LYS A 71 21.08 -3.99 -19.63
CA LYS A 71 21.89 -4.93 -18.85
C LYS A 71 21.21 -5.24 -17.52
N LEU A 72 20.70 -4.22 -16.82
CA LEU A 72 19.95 -4.44 -15.59
C LEU A 72 18.65 -5.18 -15.86
N LYS A 73 17.94 -4.81 -16.93
CA LYS A 73 16.73 -5.49 -17.35
C LYS A 73 16.98 -6.98 -17.61
N ALA A 74 18.02 -7.33 -18.36
CA ALA A 74 18.37 -8.72 -18.63
C ALA A 74 18.76 -9.50 -17.36
N LYS A 75 19.36 -8.84 -16.36
CA LYS A 75 19.69 -9.47 -15.07
C LYS A 75 18.47 -9.78 -14.22
N VAL A 76 17.51 -8.87 -14.16
CA VAL A 76 16.35 -8.99 -13.26
C VAL A 76 15.15 -9.65 -13.92
N GLU A 77 15.14 -9.83 -15.24
CA GLU A 77 14.08 -10.57 -15.92
C GLU A 77 13.97 -12.01 -15.37
N PRO A 78 12.75 -12.52 -15.13
CA PRO A 78 11.44 -11.95 -15.46
C PRO A 78 10.78 -11.17 -14.30
N ILE A 79 11.53 -10.73 -13.28
CA ILE A 79 11.01 -10.00 -12.11
C ILE A 79 10.41 -8.65 -12.56
N ARG A 80 9.20 -8.36 -12.08
CA ARG A 80 8.51 -7.08 -12.33
C ARG A 80 8.49 -6.27 -11.05
N PHE A 81 8.79 -4.98 -11.18
CA PHE A 81 8.83 -4.05 -10.05
C PHE A 81 7.68 -3.05 -10.15
N ALA A 82 7.19 -2.61 -8.99
CA ALA A 82 6.22 -1.54 -8.86
C ALA A 82 6.64 -0.59 -7.74
N SER A 83 6.43 0.71 -7.95
CA SER A 83 6.45 1.69 -6.88
C SER A 83 5.05 1.75 -6.30
N VAL A 84 4.92 1.51 -5.01
CA VAL A 84 3.64 1.48 -4.30
C VAL A 84 3.68 2.51 -3.19
N THR A 85 2.67 3.37 -3.16
CA THR A 85 2.35 4.22 -2.02
C THR A 85 1.37 3.46 -1.14
N ALA A 86 1.79 3.13 0.07
CA ALA A 86 1.00 2.40 1.04
C ALA A 86 0.65 3.28 2.24
N ARG A 87 -0.48 2.96 2.88
CA ARG A 87 -0.88 3.51 4.17
C ARG A 87 -1.16 2.39 5.17
N LEU A 88 -0.59 2.51 6.35
CA LEU A 88 -0.73 1.55 7.44
C LEU A 88 -1.30 2.28 8.66
N MET A 89 -2.58 2.11 8.92
CA MET A 89 -3.26 2.76 10.05
C MET A 89 -3.10 1.96 11.34
N LYS A 90 -2.80 2.66 12.44
CA LYS A 90 -2.85 2.08 13.79
C LYS A 90 -4.25 2.27 14.37
N LEU A 91 -5.10 1.30 14.13
CA LEU A 91 -6.46 1.24 14.65
C LEU A 91 -6.67 -0.09 15.36
N ASP A 92 -7.28 -0.04 16.54
CA ASP A 92 -7.66 -1.23 17.29
C ASP A 92 -8.96 -1.80 16.73
N GLY A 93 -9.10 -3.13 16.74
CA GLY A 93 -10.34 -3.80 16.34
C GLY A 93 -10.58 -3.92 14.83
N LEU A 94 -9.59 -3.60 14.00
CA LEU A 94 -9.64 -3.93 12.57
C LEU A 94 -9.59 -5.46 12.38
N GLU A 95 -10.38 -5.93 11.43
CA GLU A 95 -10.40 -7.33 10.99
C GLU A 95 -9.33 -7.56 9.92
N THR A 96 -8.95 -8.82 9.69
CA THR A 96 -7.97 -9.18 8.65
C THR A 96 -8.57 -9.19 7.25
N ALA A 97 -9.88 -9.03 7.14
CA ALA A 97 -10.63 -9.03 5.89
C ALA A 97 -11.65 -7.90 5.88
N CYS A 98 -12.06 -7.48 4.69
CA CYS A 98 -13.10 -6.48 4.50
C CYS A 98 -14.47 -7.15 4.65
N GLU A 99 -15.01 -7.12 5.87
CA GLU A 99 -16.32 -7.71 6.21
C GLU A 99 -17.46 -6.70 6.01
N ASP A 100 -18.50 -7.13 5.29
CA ASP A 100 -19.67 -6.31 4.99
C ASP A 100 -20.71 -6.39 6.10
N TYR A 101 -20.87 -5.28 6.82
CA TYR A 101 -21.88 -5.10 7.87
C TYR A 101 -23.08 -4.25 7.42
N GLY A 102 -23.26 -4.03 6.12
CA GLY A 102 -24.32 -3.19 5.56
C GLY A 102 -24.11 -1.69 5.80
N GLN A 103 -22.86 -1.27 5.97
CA GLN A 103 -22.50 0.10 6.31
C GLN A 103 -22.31 0.95 5.04
N ALA A 104 -22.59 2.24 5.15
CA ALA A 104 -22.35 3.20 4.09
C ALA A 104 -22.04 4.59 4.67
N VAL A 105 -21.27 5.36 3.92
CA VAL A 105 -20.86 6.73 4.28
C VAL A 105 -21.31 7.73 3.22
N ILE A 106 -21.37 9.00 3.59
CA ILE A 106 -21.49 10.12 2.67
C ILE A 106 -20.35 11.08 2.99
N TYR A 107 -19.42 11.26 2.05
CA TYR A 107 -18.41 12.29 2.17
C TYR A 107 -19.06 13.67 2.07
N LYS A 108 -18.75 14.58 3.01
CA LYS A 108 -19.36 15.92 3.07
C LYS A 108 -18.65 16.97 2.20
N GLY A 109 -17.48 16.63 1.64
CA GLY A 109 -16.62 17.61 0.98
C GLY A 109 -15.80 18.43 1.97
N GLY A 110 -14.92 19.28 1.45
CA GLY A 110 -14.22 20.32 2.20
C GLY A 110 -12.83 19.98 2.74
N VAL A 111 -12.32 18.76 2.52
CA VAL A 111 -10.88 18.48 2.73
C VAL A 111 -10.09 19.17 1.61
N GLU A 112 -9.08 19.95 1.97
CA GLU A 112 -8.22 20.67 1.01
C GLU A 112 -7.54 19.69 0.04
N GLY A 113 -7.67 19.95 -1.26
CA GLY A 113 -7.20 19.07 -2.33
C GLY A 113 -8.08 17.85 -2.61
N MET A 114 -9.13 17.66 -1.82
CA MET A 114 -10.12 16.57 -1.93
C MET A 114 -11.54 17.11 -1.79
N GLU A 115 -11.82 18.34 -2.23
CA GLU A 115 -13.06 19.04 -1.92
C GLU A 115 -14.30 18.33 -2.48
N ARG A 116 -14.13 17.62 -3.60
CA ARG A 116 -15.21 16.93 -4.34
C ARG A 116 -15.17 15.41 -4.21
N VAL A 117 -13.98 14.84 -4.04
CA VAL A 117 -13.78 13.39 -3.95
C VAL A 117 -12.72 13.14 -2.89
N PHE A 118 -13.07 12.35 -1.88
CA PHE A 118 -12.11 11.86 -0.89
C PHE A 118 -11.53 10.54 -1.37
N ILE A 119 -10.21 10.45 -1.44
CA ILE A 119 -9.51 9.22 -1.85
C ILE A 119 -8.86 8.63 -0.61
N LEU A 120 -9.41 7.54 -0.10
CA LEU A 120 -8.80 6.81 1.01
C LEU A 120 -7.65 5.94 0.48
N ASP A 121 -7.90 5.17 -0.56
CA ASP A 121 -6.93 4.28 -1.16
C ASP A 121 -7.30 4.02 -2.63
N ALA A 122 -6.58 3.12 -3.31
CA ALA A 122 -6.76 2.83 -4.73
C ALA A 122 -8.14 2.24 -5.08
N GLU A 123 -8.91 1.77 -4.09
CA GLU A 123 -10.22 1.15 -4.28
C GLU A 123 -11.37 2.02 -3.74
N HIS A 124 -11.06 3.10 -3.01
CA HIS A 124 -12.04 3.91 -2.28
C HIS A 124 -11.95 5.39 -2.67
N GLU A 125 -12.65 5.72 -3.76
CA GLU A 125 -12.91 7.10 -4.21
C GLU A 125 -14.36 7.51 -3.85
N ILE A 126 -14.52 8.39 -2.86
CA ILE A 126 -15.82 8.72 -2.27
C ILE A 126 -16.23 10.14 -2.70
N GLU A 127 -17.19 10.23 -3.62
CA GLU A 127 -17.73 11.51 -4.10
C GLU A 127 -18.58 12.24 -3.03
N ALA A 128 -18.40 13.56 -2.93
CA ALA A 128 -19.13 14.39 -1.99
C ALA A 128 -20.65 14.34 -2.25
N GLY A 129 -21.43 14.13 -1.19
CA GLY A 129 -22.90 14.09 -1.24
C GLY A 129 -23.49 12.79 -1.79
N ARG A 130 -22.66 11.79 -2.13
CA ARG A 130 -23.13 10.48 -2.61
C ARG A 130 -22.94 9.42 -1.53
N VAL A 131 -23.91 8.50 -1.45
CA VAL A 131 -23.81 7.31 -0.59
C VAL A 131 -22.79 6.36 -1.20
N PHE A 132 -21.85 5.90 -0.38
CA PHE A 132 -20.82 4.94 -0.75
C PHE A 132 -20.81 3.78 0.27
N PRO A 133 -21.05 2.53 -0.16
CA PRO A 133 -21.01 1.37 0.73
C PRO A 133 -19.57 1.08 1.18
N VAL A 134 -19.38 0.69 2.44
CA VAL A 134 -18.06 0.43 3.02
C VAL A 134 -18.11 -0.80 3.93
N CYS A 135 -17.00 -1.53 4.01
CA CYS A 135 -16.83 -2.56 5.05
C CYS A 135 -16.43 -1.95 6.40
N GLY A 136 -16.46 -2.78 7.45
CA GLY A 136 -16.16 -2.37 8.82
C GLY A 136 -14.80 -1.67 8.96
N ASN A 137 -13.75 -2.23 8.35
CA ASN A 137 -12.42 -1.61 8.38
C ASN A 137 -12.40 -0.24 7.71
N THR A 138 -12.96 -0.13 6.50
CA THR A 138 -13.01 1.15 5.78
C THR A 138 -13.79 2.20 6.58
N LEU A 139 -14.89 1.82 7.24
CA LEU A 139 -15.61 2.75 8.13
C LEU A 139 -14.75 3.21 9.31
N ALA A 140 -13.97 2.32 9.92
CA ALA A 140 -13.08 2.67 11.03
C ALA A 140 -11.92 3.58 10.61
N MET A 141 -11.56 3.60 9.33
CA MET A 141 -10.50 4.44 8.75
C MET A 141 -10.94 5.86 8.39
N LEU A 142 -12.26 6.14 8.36
CA LEU A 142 -12.86 7.43 7.95
C LEU A 142 -13.27 8.28 9.15
#